data_AF-A0A2D4NVF1-F1
#
_entry.id   AF-A0A2D4NVF1-F1
#
_cell.length_a   1.000
_cell.length_b   1.000
_cell.length_c   1.000
_cell.angle_alpha   90.00
_cell.angle_beta   90.00
_cell.angle_gamma   90.00
#
_symmetry.space_group_name_H-M   'P 1'
#
loop_
_entity.id
_entity.type
_entity.pdbx_description
1 polymer ?
#
loop_
_entity_poly.entity_id
_entity_poly.type
_entity_poly.pdbx_seq_one_letter_code
_entity_poly.pdbx_strand_id
1 'polypeptide(L)'
;DKKCLGPFTTMESLKTLARHAGIVYREEQILEVPDLDVILEALKCLCNIVFSSPRAQELMAEARFVVGLTDRIKLYNERNFPHDIKFFDLRLLFLLTALRVDVRQQVAQELRGIGLMTDTLELTL
;
A
#
# COMPACT_ATOMS: atom_id res chain seq x y z
N ASP A 1 -9.69 -15.62 -8.56
CA ASP A 1 -11.11 -15.64 -8.96
C ASP A 1 -11.80 -14.39 -8.39
N LYS A 2 -12.47 -13.58 -9.22
CA LYS A 2 -13.19 -12.37 -8.76
C LYS A 2 -14.45 -12.71 -7.95
N LYS A 3 -15.02 -13.91 -8.13
CA LYS A 3 -16.24 -14.36 -7.45
C LYS A 3 -15.98 -14.78 -6.00
N CYS A 4 -14.74 -15.05 -5.63
CA CYS A 4 -14.36 -15.51 -4.29
C CYS A 4 -13.75 -14.43 -3.41
N LEU A 5 -13.82 -13.15 -3.80
CA LEU A 5 -13.19 -12.05 -3.05
C LEU A 5 -13.99 -11.60 -1.82
N GLY A 6 -15.30 -11.84 -1.79
CA GLY A 6 -16.20 -11.37 -0.74
C GLY A 6 -15.73 -11.65 0.70
N PRO A 7 -15.29 -12.88 1.03
CA PRO A 7 -14.76 -13.20 2.36
C PRO A 7 -13.51 -12.41 2.77
N PHE A 8 -12.74 -11.91 1.80
CA PHE A 8 -11.48 -11.18 2.04
C PHE A 8 -11.65 -9.66 2.04
N THR A 9 -12.83 -9.15 1.67
CA THR A 9 -13.13 -7.71 1.60
C THR A 9 -13.74 -7.20 2.91
N THR A 10 -13.16 -7.61 4.04
CA THR A 10 -13.50 -7.12 5.39
C THR A 10 -12.37 -6.25 5.93
N MET A 11 -12.69 -5.33 6.84
CA MET A 11 -11.68 -4.46 7.44
C MET A 11 -10.57 -5.26 8.15
N GLU A 12 -10.93 -6.32 8.87
CA GLU A 12 -9.98 -7.14 9.63
C GLU A 12 -9.07 -7.98 8.70
N SER A 13 -9.63 -8.51 7.61
CA SER A 13 -8.84 -9.19 6.57
C SER A 13 -7.84 -8.22 5.92
N LEU A 14 -8.28 -7.01 5.57
CA LEU A 14 -7.43 -5.99 4.96
C LEU A 14 -6.33 -5.52 5.91
N LYS A 15 -6.63 -5.26 7.18
CA LYS A 15 -5.63 -4.94 8.20
C LYS A 15 -4.61 -6.05 8.39
N THR A 16 -5.05 -7.30 8.36
CA THR A 16 -4.16 -8.45 8.47
C THR A 16 -3.22 -8.54 7.26
N LEU A 17 -3.74 -8.40 6.04
CA LEU A 17 -2.91 -8.32 4.84
C LEU A 17 -1.97 -7.13 4.86
N ALA A 18 -2.41 -5.95 5.31
CA ALA A 18 -1.54 -4.77 5.45
C ALA A 18 -0.41 -5.00 6.46
N ARG A 19 -0.66 -5.76 7.53
CA ARG A 19 0.36 -6.15 8.52
C ARG A 19 1.41 -7.04 7.88
N HIS A 20 0.99 -8.07 7.16
CA HIS A 20 1.89 -8.95 6.40
C HIS A 20 2.63 -8.19 5.29
N ALA A 21 1.97 -7.21 4.68
CA ALA A 21 2.56 -6.33 3.69
C ALA A 21 3.47 -5.27 4.31
N GLY A 22 3.57 -5.13 5.63
CA GLY A 22 4.43 -4.14 6.29
C GLY A 22 4.05 -2.67 6.03
N ILE A 23 2.77 -2.36 5.80
CA ILE A 23 2.26 -1.00 5.50
C ILE A 23 1.18 -0.53 6.47
N VAL A 24 1.10 -1.13 7.66
CA VAL A 24 0.18 -0.68 8.71
C VAL A 24 0.66 0.66 9.24
N TYR A 25 -0.20 1.67 9.18
CA TYR A 25 0.00 2.93 9.90
C TYR A 25 -0.12 2.67 11.42
N ARG A 26 0.97 2.84 12.18
CA ARG A 26 0.97 2.88 13.66
C ARG A 26 2.07 3.83 14.15
N GLU A 27 1.71 4.70 15.08
CA GLU A 27 2.65 5.63 15.73
C GLU A 27 3.67 4.90 16.61
N GLU A 28 3.32 3.77 17.22
CA GLU A 28 4.20 3.09 18.18
C GLU A 28 3.92 1.58 18.23
N GLN A 29 4.73 0.76 17.55
CA GLN A 29 4.96 -0.66 17.89
C GLN A 29 6.03 -1.28 16.97
N ILE A 30 7.04 -1.91 17.58
CA ILE A 30 8.01 -2.77 16.88
C ILE A 30 7.27 -4.06 16.50
N LEU A 31 6.93 -4.21 15.23
CA LEU A 31 6.48 -5.48 14.68
C LEU A 31 7.70 -6.25 14.15
N GLU A 32 7.69 -7.58 14.30
CA GLU A 32 8.54 -8.44 13.48
C GLU A 32 8.32 -8.06 12.02
N VAL A 33 9.40 -7.68 11.35
CA VAL A 33 9.38 -7.40 9.91
C VAL A 33 9.05 -8.74 9.23
N PRO A 34 7.93 -8.85 8.49
CA PRO A 34 7.59 -10.08 7.81
C PRO A 34 8.68 -10.45 6.79
N ASP A 35 8.82 -11.74 6.51
CA ASP A 35 9.71 -12.22 5.45
C ASP A 35 9.38 -11.54 4.11
N LEU A 36 10.39 -11.32 3.27
CA LEU A 36 10.25 -10.63 1.98
C LEU A 36 9.21 -11.30 1.07
N ASP A 37 9.12 -12.63 1.09
CA ASP A 37 8.13 -13.39 0.31
C ASP A 37 6.71 -13.15 0.83
N VAL A 38 6.55 -13.06 2.15
CA VAL A 38 5.26 -12.75 2.79
C VAL A 38 4.81 -11.33 2.44
N ILE A 39 5.74 -10.36 2.48
CA ILE A 39 5.45 -8.97 2.09
C ILE A 39 4.98 -8.94 0.63
N LEU A 40 5.72 -9.59 -0.25
CA LEU A 40 5.44 -9.59 -1.68
C LEU A 40 4.07 -10.20 -2.00
N GLU A 41 3.75 -11.35 -1.42
CA GLU A 41 2.45 -12.01 -1.64
C GLU A 41 1.28 -11.23 -1.02
N ALA A 42 1.49 -10.61 0.14
CA ALA A 42 0.48 -9.74 0.75
C ALA A 42 0.19 -8.52 -0.11
N LEU A 43 1.21 -7.88 -0.70
CA LEU A 43 1.03 -6.75 -1.62
C LEU A 43 0.29 -7.17 -2.90
N LYS A 44 0.64 -8.33 -3.48
CA LYS A 44 -0.08 -8.89 -4.63
C LYS A 44 -1.56 -9.12 -4.31
N CYS A 45 -1.84 -9.70 -3.14
CA CYS A 45 -3.21 -9.90 -2.66
C CYS A 45 -3.96 -8.58 -2.56
N LEU A 46 -3.37 -7.58 -1.90
CA LEU A 46 -3.97 -6.25 -1.76
C LEU A 46 -4.24 -5.59 -3.11
N CYS A 47 -3.29 -5.63 -4.05
CA CYS A 47 -3.49 -5.11 -5.40
C CYS A 47 -4.70 -5.76 -6.10
N ASN A 48 -4.78 -7.09 -6.05
CA ASN A 48 -5.88 -7.83 -6.69
C ASN A 48 -7.24 -7.52 -6.06
N ILE A 49 -7.28 -7.43 -4.72
CA ILE A 49 -8.50 -7.12 -3.95
C ILE A 49 -8.95 -5.69 -4.24
N VAL A 50 -8.07 -4.69 -4.12
CA VAL A 50 -8.39 -3.27 -4.37
C VAL A 50 -8.85 -3.05 -5.80
N PHE A 51 -8.18 -3.65 -6.78
CA PHE A 51 -8.57 -3.55 -8.18
C PHE A 51 -9.97 -4.12 -8.45
N SER A 52 -10.36 -5.17 -7.73
CA SER A 52 -11.57 -5.93 -8.04
C SER A 52 -12.77 -5.65 -7.11
N SER A 53 -12.57 -4.93 -6.00
CA SER A 53 -13.61 -4.71 -4.98
C SER A 53 -13.75 -3.24 -4.60
N PRO A 54 -14.83 -2.55 -5.01
CA PRO A 54 -15.15 -1.21 -4.53
C PRO A 54 -15.25 -1.13 -3.00
N ARG A 55 -15.76 -2.18 -2.36
CA ARG A 55 -15.83 -2.25 -0.90
C ARG A 55 -14.45 -2.23 -0.25
N ALA A 56 -13.47 -2.91 -0.84
CA ALA A 56 -12.10 -2.84 -0.33
C ALA A 56 -11.48 -1.45 -0.54
N GLN A 57 -11.78 -0.78 -1.66
CA GLN A 57 -11.31 0.60 -1.90
C GLN A 57 -11.83 1.55 -0.81
N GLU A 58 -13.09 1.43 -0.43
CA GLU A 58 -13.69 2.17 0.70
C GLU A 58 -12.97 1.91 2.02
N LEU A 59 -12.85 0.65 2.41
CA LEU A 59 -12.25 0.27 3.70
C LEU A 59 -10.78 0.70 3.79
N MET A 60 -10.02 0.56 2.70
CA MET A 60 -8.61 0.98 2.65
C MET A 60 -8.46 2.51 2.79
N ALA A 61 -9.38 3.28 2.19
CA ALA A 61 -9.41 4.73 2.31
C ALA A 61 -9.77 5.17 3.74
N GLU A 62 -10.84 4.60 4.32
CA GLU A 62 -11.28 4.86 5.70
C GLU A 62 -10.16 4.58 6.71
N ALA A 63 -9.41 3.50 6.52
CA ALA A 63 -8.32 3.12 7.40
C ALA A 63 -6.99 3.82 7.11
N ARG A 64 -6.94 4.75 6.14
CA ARG A 64 -5.76 5.54 5.76
C ARG A 64 -4.51 4.71 5.44
N PHE A 65 -4.68 3.55 4.80
CA PHE A 65 -3.54 2.65 4.49
C PHE A 65 -2.50 3.28 3.57
N VAL A 66 -2.91 4.30 2.80
CA VAL A 66 -2.01 5.05 1.93
C VAL A 66 -0.87 5.72 2.72
N VAL A 67 -1.07 6.07 3.99
CA VAL A 67 -0.05 6.73 4.82
C VAL A 67 1.14 5.79 5.05
N GLY A 68 0.89 4.60 5.59
CA GLY A 68 1.96 3.60 5.81
C GLY A 68 2.65 3.16 4.52
N LEU A 69 1.91 3.10 3.41
CA LEU A 69 2.49 2.84 2.09
C LEU A 69 3.43 3.97 1.65
N THR A 70 3.02 5.23 1.76
CA THR A 70 3.88 6.37 1.44
C THR A 70 5.09 6.48 2.34
N ASP A 71 4.96 6.15 3.63
CA ASP A 71 6.08 6.15 4.56
C ASP A 71 7.12 5.11 4.20
N ARG A 72 6.71 3.92 3.75
CA ARG A 72 7.67 2.94 3.22
C ARG A 72 8.38 3.43 1.96
N ILE A 73 7.66 4.06 1.02
CA ILE A 73 8.26 4.55 -0.23
C ILE A 73 9.35 5.59 0.05
N LYS A 74 9.16 6.47 1.06
CA LYS A 74 10.19 7.44 1.49
C LYS A 74 11.52 6.77 1.88
N LEU A 75 11.46 5.52 2.36
CA LEU A 75 12.64 4.77 2.81
C LEU A 75 13.39 4.06 1.68
N TYR A 76 12.97 4.18 0.41
CA TYR A 76 13.64 3.49 -0.70
C TYR A 76 15.11 3.85 -0.89
N ASN A 77 15.52 5.04 -0.44
CA ASN A 77 16.90 5.50 -0.43
C ASN A 77 17.71 4.93 0.73
N GLU A 78 17.07 4.70 1.87
CA GLU A 78 17.72 4.25 3.10
C GLU A 78 17.75 2.74 3.21
N ARG A 79 16.81 2.04 2.56
CA ARG A 79 16.63 0.60 2.65
C ARG A 79 16.65 -0.06 1.27
N ASN A 80 17.41 -1.15 1.18
CA ASN A 80 17.52 -1.94 -0.04
C ASN A 80 16.34 -2.92 -0.18
N PHE A 81 15.14 -2.39 -0.48
CA PHE A 81 13.99 -3.23 -0.80
C PHE A 81 14.15 -3.88 -2.20
N PRO A 82 13.82 -5.18 -2.35
CA PRO A 82 13.76 -5.84 -3.65
C PRO A 82 12.87 -5.08 -4.64
N HIS A 83 13.24 -5.15 -5.92
CA HIS A 83 12.51 -4.49 -7.02
C HIS A 83 11.01 -4.84 -6.99
N ASP A 84 10.67 -6.12 -6.82
CA ASP A 84 9.27 -6.57 -6.85
C ASP A 84 8.42 -5.94 -5.74
N ILE A 85 8.98 -5.79 -4.53
CA ILE A 85 8.30 -5.09 -3.44
C ILE A 85 8.08 -3.63 -3.82
N LYS A 86 9.12 -2.95 -4.34
CA LYS A 86 9.00 -1.55 -4.77
C LYS A 86 7.94 -1.37 -5.86
N PHE A 87 7.89 -2.30 -6.80
CA PHE A 87 6.91 -2.31 -7.88
C PHE A 87 5.48 -2.49 -7.36
N PHE A 88 5.23 -3.47 -6.49
CA PHE A 88 3.90 -3.71 -5.97
C PHE A 88 3.42 -2.64 -4.99
N ASP A 89 4.33 -1.96 -4.30
CA ASP A 89 4.03 -0.75 -3.53
C ASP A 89 3.51 0.38 -4.41
N LEU A 90 4.25 0.71 -5.47
CA LEU A 90 3.85 1.74 -6.42
C LEU A 90 2.57 1.36 -7.16
N ARG A 91 2.39 0.07 -7.49
CA ARG A 91 1.15 -0.44 -8.08
C ARG A 91 -0.04 -0.27 -7.15
N LEU A 92 0.12 -0.57 -5.85
CA LEU A 92 -0.95 -0.39 -4.87
C LEU A 92 -1.28 1.10 -4.69
N LEU A 93 -0.25 1.97 -4.63
CA LEU A 93 -0.43 3.42 -4.56
C LEU A 93 -1.19 3.94 -5.78
N PHE A 94 -0.82 3.49 -6.98
CA PHE A 94 -1.53 3.81 -8.22
C PHE A 94 -2.99 3.38 -8.16
N LEU A 95 -3.28 2.14 -7.76
CA LEU A 95 -4.67 1.65 -7.67
C LEU A 95 -5.50 2.49 -6.70
N LEU A 96 -4.97 2.77 -5.50
CA LEU A 96 -5.68 3.57 -4.50
C LEU A 96 -5.94 4.99 -5.01
N THR A 97 -4.95 5.65 -5.58
CA THR A 97 -5.09 7.03 -6.08
C THR A 97 -5.89 7.13 -7.39
N ALA A 98 -5.89 6.10 -8.23
CA ALA A 98 -6.69 6.05 -9.45
C ALA A 98 -8.17 5.81 -9.13
N LEU A 99 -8.47 4.90 -8.20
CA LEU A 99 -9.83 4.45 -7.90
C LEU A 99 -10.54 5.30 -6.83
N ARG A 100 -9.80 6.08 -6.04
CA ARG A 100 -10.33 6.89 -4.93
C ARG A 100 -9.84 8.34 -4.98
N VAL A 101 -10.76 9.27 -5.22
CA VAL A 101 -10.47 10.71 -5.34
C VAL A 101 -9.99 11.30 -4.03
N ASP A 102 -10.61 10.90 -2.92
CA ASP A 102 -10.22 11.28 -1.56
C ASP A 102 -8.80 10.84 -1.23
N VAL A 103 -8.43 9.59 -1.55
CA VAL A 103 -7.07 9.09 -1.34
C VAL A 103 -6.07 9.84 -2.24
N ARG A 104 -6.42 10.11 -3.50
CA ARG A 104 -5.58 10.91 -4.41
C ARG A 104 -5.34 12.31 -3.87
N GLN A 105 -6.39 12.97 -3.37
CA GLN A 105 -6.28 14.30 -2.78
C GLN A 105 -5.39 14.28 -1.54
N GLN A 106 -5.58 13.31 -0.65
CA GLN A 106 -4.74 13.11 0.53
C GLN A 106 -3.26 12.94 0.14
N VAL A 107 -2.95 12.09 -0.85
CA VAL A 107 -1.55 11.91 -1.31
C VAL A 107 -0.98 13.22 -1.84
N ALA A 108 -1.72 13.94 -2.67
CA ALA A 108 -1.24 15.17 -3.30
C ALA A 108 -1.05 16.32 -2.29
N GLN A 109 -1.97 16.47 -1.33
CA GLN A 109 -2.05 17.64 -0.46
C GLN A 109 -1.44 17.41 0.94
N GLU A 110 -1.63 16.23 1.54
CA GLU A 110 -1.20 15.94 2.91
C GLU A 110 0.13 15.20 2.97
N LEU A 111 0.39 14.29 2.02
CA LEU A 111 1.53 13.36 2.07
C LEU A 111 2.70 13.75 1.17
N ARG A 112 2.70 14.98 0.64
CA ARG A 112 3.72 15.51 -0.30
C ARG A 112 3.97 14.59 -1.50
N GLY A 113 2.90 14.01 -2.04
CA GLY A 113 2.96 12.96 -3.06
C GLY A 113 3.75 13.33 -4.31
N ILE A 114 3.73 14.60 -4.75
CA ILE A 114 4.53 15.05 -5.90
C ILE A 114 6.03 14.90 -5.61
N GLY A 115 6.50 15.45 -4.48
CA GLY A 115 7.91 15.32 -4.08
C GLY A 115 8.32 13.87 -3.89
N LEU A 116 7.48 13.08 -3.20
CA LEU A 116 7.72 11.65 -3.02
C LEU A 116 7.92 10.90 -4.35
N MET A 117 7.09 11.18 -5.35
CA MET A 117 7.19 10.53 -6.66
C MET A 117 8.39 11.03 -7.47
N THR A 118 8.72 12.33 -7.38
CA THR A 118 9.94 12.89 -8.00
C THR A 118 11.18 12.23 -7.41
N ASP A 119 11.31 12.22 -6.08
CA ASP A 119 12.44 11.59 -5.39
C ASP A 119 12.55 10.11 -5.79
N THR A 120 11.41 9.40 -5.84
CA THR A 120 11.38 7.98 -6.23
C THR A 120 11.80 7.76 -7.68
N LEU A 121 11.42 8.66 -8.60
CA LEU A 121 11.80 8.59 -10.01
C LEU A 121 13.30 8.84 -10.20
N GLU A 122 13.87 9.78 -9.46
CA GLU A 122 15.32 10.07 -9.49
C GLU A 122 16.16 8.85 -9.11
N LEU A 123 15.64 7.92 -8.28
CA LEU A 123 16.35 6.69 -7.92
C LEU A 123 16.47 5.67 -9.05
N THR A 124 15.78 5.90 -10.15
CA THR A 124 15.79 5.01 -11.33
C THR A 124 16.70 5.52 -12.44
N LEU A 125 17.23 6.73 -12.30
CA LEU A 125 18.13 7.40 -13.25
C LEU A 125 19.59 7.17 -12.88
#